data_AF-A0A317F545-F1
#
_entry.id   AF-A0A317F545-F1
#
_cell.length_a   1.000
_cell.length_b   1.000
_cell.length_c   1.000
_cell.angle_alpha   90.00
_cell.angle_beta   90.00
_cell.angle_gamma   90.00
#
_symmetry.space_group_name_H-M   'P 1'
#
loop_
_entity.id
_entity.type
_entity.pdbx_description
1 polymer ?
#
loop_
_entity_poly.entity_id
_entity_poly.type
_entity_poly.pdbx_seq_one_letter_code
_entity_poly.pdbx_strand_id
1 'polypeptide(L)'
;MMKKANKINTEFFWDGATWSNLFKLYFDIKASLNFLNCGNQQLVHFFEETVGVTPNYPIRLHWYGPLDGCVFNYEKGKISKLDAVLSLLYGRMNVSITWQSKSGRIYDMADEDIDCDDLIFWFENLEKEECLRMINPIIDWHRLVYTSGFIDVHKKVWAVDFSVPFVECMNSQLLPIFEERTGITINKSNRVVLGSMPKIDPITPEMIAESDKIVRLQRSIGLFPQLDDEAFEDFIEKTKPTNDYPKFQYQKGTVSTISLYFWIAQNIFAYHQDIKWQSKSGRIYDIADEDIDYNDIEFWFDNLDVEKVYQALYPKIDTPFKLKNLSYELKVYQMSLDAIIHMHLKTDCLADAENYIIEIDNFIQEINEKTEKKDPKYAVIHGWESKIEDGFIDYSLKIGDNGIAFLKKLFKFVSDLNCFDEVVMN
;
A
#
# COMPACT_ATOMS: atom_id res chain seq x y z
N MET A 1 -21.27 15.54 26.80
CA MET A 1 -21.85 15.61 25.44
C MET A 1 -20.86 15.00 24.47
N MET A 2 -21.05 13.73 24.09
CA MET A 2 -20.30 13.12 22.99
C MET A 2 -20.80 13.72 21.68
N LYS A 3 -19.91 14.39 20.94
CA LYS A 3 -20.17 14.77 19.55
C LYS A 3 -20.40 13.46 18.79
N LYS A 4 -21.63 13.26 18.27
CA LYS A 4 -21.91 12.20 17.29
C LYS A 4 -20.88 12.34 16.18
N ALA A 5 -20.10 11.28 15.94
CA ALA A 5 -19.28 11.18 14.76
C ALA A 5 -20.21 11.38 13.55
N ASN A 6 -19.89 12.36 12.71
CA ASN A 6 -20.58 12.55 11.44
C ASN A 6 -20.46 11.22 10.69
N LYS A 7 -21.61 10.62 10.40
CA LYS A 7 -21.71 9.47 9.51
C LYS A 7 -21.14 9.96 8.17
N ILE A 8 -19.89 9.59 7.87
CA ILE A 8 -19.28 9.89 6.58
C ILE A 8 -20.20 9.19 5.57
N ASN A 9 -20.89 9.95 4.74
CA ASN A 9 -21.65 9.41 3.62
C ASN A 9 -20.64 8.64 2.77
N THR A 10 -20.72 7.30 2.80
CA THR A 10 -19.97 6.43 1.92
C THR A 10 -20.72 6.42 0.59
N GLU A 11 -20.47 7.45 -0.21
CA GLU A 11 -21.02 7.51 -1.56
C GLU A 11 -20.20 6.54 -2.43
N PHE A 12 -20.90 5.64 -3.14
CA PHE A 12 -20.31 4.66 -4.05
C PHE A 12 -19.79 5.32 -5.34
N PHE A 13 -20.44 6.41 -5.71
CA PHE A 13 -19.96 7.50 -6.55
C PHE A 13 -19.37 8.59 -5.63
N TRP A 14 -18.43 9.42 -6.08
CA TRP A 14 -18.25 10.76 -5.47
C TRP A 14 -19.59 11.54 -5.45
N ASP A 15 -19.65 12.68 -4.75
CA ASP A 15 -20.87 13.48 -4.75
C ASP A 15 -21.21 13.92 -6.19
N GLY A 16 -22.51 13.96 -6.51
CA GLY A 16 -22.97 14.18 -7.88
C GLY A 16 -22.50 15.51 -8.48
N ALA A 17 -22.16 16.52 -7.67
CA ALA A 17 -21.64 17.79 -8.16
C ALA A 17 -20.17 17.65 -8.59
N THR A 18 -19.35 16.95 -7.78
CA THR A 18 -17.99 16.57 -8.17
C THR A 18 -18.01 15.79 -9.47
N TRP A 19 -18.92 14.82 -9.64
CA TRP A 19 -19.02 14.07 -10.89
C TRP A 19 -19.40 14.92 -12.09
N SER A 20 -20.41 15.77 -11.97
CA SER A 20 -20.81 16.68 -13.05
C SER A 20 -19.63 17.51 -13.55
N ASN A 21 -18.82 18.03 -12.62
CA ASN A 21 -17.61 18.77 -12.93
C ASN A 21 -16.55 17.89 -13.62
N LEU A 22 -16.33 16.66 -13.15
CA LEU A 22 -15.35 15.74 -13.74
C LEU A 22 -15.76 15.30 -15.16
N PHE A 23 -17.04 15.03 -15.41
CA PHE A 23 -17.53 14.71 -16.76
C PHE A 23 -17.31 15.86 -17.73
N LYS A 24 -17.60 17.09 -17.28
CA LYS A 24 -17.37 18.29 -18.09
C LYS A 24 -15.88 18.52 -18.34
N LEU A 25 -15.05 18.27 -17.33
CA LEU A 25 -13.61 18.43 -17.38
C LEU A 25 -12.95 17.44 -18.38
N TYR A 26 -13.17 16.14 -18.19
CA TYR A 26 -12.40 15.13 -18.92
C TYR A 26 -12.99 14.77 -20.28
N PHE A 27 -14.30 14.92 -20.45
CA PHE A 27 -15.02 14.41 -21.62
C PHE A 27 -15.81 15.49 -22.34
N ASP A 28 -15.81 16.74 -21.84
CA ASP A 28 -16.66 17.85 -22.31
C ASP A 28 -18.17 17.55 -22.20
N ILE A 29 -18.56 16.53 -21.42
CA ILE A 29 -19.95 16.09 -21.30
C ILE A 29 -20.63 16.79 -20.14
N LYS A 30 -21.80 17.38 -20.39
CA LYS A 30 -22.67 17.87 -19.33
C LYS A 30 -23.43 16.69 -18.71
N ALA A 31 -23.29 16.49 -17.41
CA ALA A 31 -24.12 15.56 -16.64
C ALA A 31 -24.92 16.33 -15.58
N SER A 32 -26.23 16.16 -15.53
CA SER A 32 -27.08 16.80 -14.53
C SER A 32 -26.93 16.13 -13.18
N LEU A 33 -27.11 16.91 -12.11
CA LEU A 33 -27.04 16.40 -10.75
C LEU A 33 -28.17 15.39 -10.49
N ASN A 34 -29.35 15.63 -11.06
CA ASN A 34 -30.50 14.73 -10.92
C ASN A 34 -30.21 13.36 -11.53
N PHE A 35 -29.60 13.32 -12.73
CA PHE A 35 -29.24 12.06 -13.39
C PHE A 35 -28.22 11.27 -12.57
N LEU A 36 -27.16 11.94 -12.11
CA LEU A 36 -26.08 11.32 -11.35
C LEU A 36 -26.56 10.79 -9.99
N ASN A 37 -27.40 11.55 -9.29
CA ASN A 37 -27.99 11.10 -8.02
C ASN A 37 -28.90 9.89 -8.22
N CYS A 38 -29.68 9.89 -9.30
CA CYS A 38 -30.54 8.77 -9.67
C CYS A 38 -29.73 7.49 -9.90
N GLY A 39 -28.70 7.59 -10.75
CA GLY A 39 -27.81 6.48 -11.06
C GLY A 39 -27.08 5.97 -9.82
N ASN A 40 -26.53 6.86 -8.99
CA ASN A 40 -25.84 6.49 -7.76
C ASN A 40 -26.74 5.65 -6.84
N GLN A 41 -27.96 6.10 -6.57
CA GLN A 41 -28.89 5.38 -5.70
C GLN A 41 -29.21 3.96 -6.23
N GLN A 42 -29.53 3.84 -7.53
CA GLN A 42 -29.91 2.57 -8.12
C GLN A 42 -28.72 1.61 -8.26
N LEU A 43 -27.54 2.11 -8.62
CA LEU A 43 -26.34 1.29 -8.82
C LEU A 43 -25.74 0.79 -7.51
N VAL A 44 -25.85 1.55 -6.41
CA VAL A 44 -25.54 1.06 -5.05
C VAL A 44 -26.39 -0.17 -4.74
N HIS A 45 -27.71 -0.03 -4.93
CA HIS A 45 -28.64 -1.11 -4.64
C HIS A 45 -28.37 -2.34 -5.51
N PHE A 46 -28.20 -2.14 -6.82
CA PHE A 46 -27.85 -3.21 -7.75
C PHE A 46 -26.55 -3.92 -7.36
N PHE A 47 -25.52 -3.17 -6.95
CA PHE A 47 -24.25 -3.75 -6.50
C PHE A 47 -24.43 -4.59 -5.23
N GLU A 48 -25.19 -4.08 -4.25
CA GLU A 48 -25.50 -4.80 -3.01
C GLU A 48 -26.24 -6.10 -3.27
N GLU A 49 -27.26 -6.08 -4.14
CA GLU A 49 -28.03 -7.27 -4.49
C GLU A 49 -27.18 -8.30 -5.26
N THR A 50 -26.33 -7.83 -6.16
CA THR A 50 -25.52 -8.71 -7.02
C THR A 50 -24.33 -9.30 -6.28
N VAL A 51 -23.56 -8.45 -5.58
CA VAL A 51 -22.30 -8.85 -4.92
C VAL A 51 -22.53 -9.34 -3.50
N GLY A 52 -23.56 -8.83 -2.81
CA GLY A 52 -23.85 -9.15 -1.42
C GLY A 52 -23.03 -8.33 -0.42
N VAL A 53 -22.47 -7.18 -0.83
CA VAL A 53 -21.65 -6.31 0.00
C VAL A 53 -22.09 -4.86 -0.16
N THR A 54 -22.28 -4.16 0.96
CA THR A 54 -22.51 -2.72 0.97
C THR A 54 -21.24 -1.97 0.57
N PRO A 55 -21.27 -1.16 -0.50
CA PRO A 55 -20.11 -0.37 -0.89
C PRO A 55 -19.74 0.64 0.21
N ASN A 56 -18.45 0.70 0.56
CA ASN A 56 -17.90 1.64 1.52
C ASN A 56 -16.55 2.21 1.02
N TYR A 57 -15.84 3.02 1.81
CA TYR A 57 -14.72 3.87 1.35
C TYR A 57 -13.54 3.22 0.57
N PRO A 58 -13.35 1.89 0.48
CA PRO A 58 -12.48 1.30 -0.55
C PRO A 58 -13.17 0.79 -1.83
N ILE A 59 -14.50 0.75 -1.88
CA ILE A 59 -15.29 0.35 -3.05
C ILE A 59 -15.88 1.62 -3.68
N ARG A 60 -15.40 1.96 -4.87
CA ARG A 60 -15.79 3.20 -5.57
C ARG A 60 -15.87 2.97 -7.06
N LEU A 61 -16.83 3.63 -7.69
CA LEU A 61 -16.84 3.76 -9.13
C LEU A 61 -15.96 4.93 -9.57
N HIS A 62 -15.14 4.71 -10.59
CA HIS A 62 -14.28 5.74 -11.18
C HIS A 62 -14.27 5.61 -12.70
N TRP A 63 -13.85 6.69 -13.36
CA TRP A 63 -13.40 6.65 -14.75
C TRP A 63 -11.95 7.05 -14.75
N TYR A 64 -11.14 6.33 -15.51
CA TYR A 64 -9.82 6.84 -15.84
C TYR A 64 -9.97 7.75 -17.05
N GLY A 65 -9.38 8.95 -16.94
CA GLY A 65 -9.22 9.82 -18.08
C GLY A 65 -8.29 9.17 -19.13
N PRO A 66 -8.06 9.86 -20.26
CA PRO A 66 -7.21 9.36 -21.34
C PRO A 66 -5.78 8.98 -20.91
N LEU A 67 -5.32 9.41 -19.73
CA LEU A 67 -3.98 9.16 -19.21
C LEU A 67 -3.72 7.71 -18.80
N ASP A 68 -4.74 6.90 -18.46
CA ASP A 68 -4.54 5.48 -18.11
C ASP A 68 -4.84 4.52 -19.27
N GLY A 69 -4.95 5.05 -20.51
CA GLY A 69 -5.19 4.25 -21.71
C GLY A 69 -6.60 3.67 -21.83
N CYS A 70 -7.53 4.04 -20.93
CA CYS A 70 -8.95 3.69 -21.07
C CYS A 70 -9.62 4.60 -22.11
N VAL A 71 -10.27 3.99 -23.09
CA VAL A 71 -11.11 4.73 -24.04
C VAL A 71 -12.45 5.00 -23.38
N PHE A 72 -12.79 6.27 -23.20
CA PHE A 72 -14.13 6.66 -22.75
C PHE A 72 -15.13 6.42 -23.88
N ASN A 73 -16.01 5.43 -23.71
CA ASN A 73 -17.10 5.17 -24.64
C ASN A 73 -18.44 5.50 -23.97
N TYR A 74 -19.19 6.39 -24.63
CA TYR A 74 -20.56 6.70 -24.28
C TYR A 74 -21.44 6.47 -25.52
N GLU A 75 -22.42 5.58 -25.38
CA GLU A 75 -23.37 5.25 -26.43
C GLU A 75 -24.79 5.61 -25.97
N LYS A 76 -25.39 6.60 -26.62
CA LYS A 76 -26.79 7.00 -26.38
C LYS A 76 -27.74 6.17 -27.23
N GLY A 77 -28.73 5.56 -26.59
CA GLY A 77 -29.73 4.75 -27.28
C GLY A 77 -30.90 4.37 -26.39
N LYS A 78 -31.78 3.50 -26.91
CA LYS A 78 -32.89 2.91 -26.12
C LYS A 78 -32.38 2.25 -24.83
N ILE A 79 -31.22 1.63 -24.94
CA ILE A 79 -30.36 1.27 -23.82
C ILE A 79 -29.11 2.11 -24.03
N SER A 80 -28.82 2.98 -23.07
CA SER A 80 -27.62 3.81 -23.11
C SER A 80 -26.54 3.19 -22.23
N LYS A 81 -25.29 3.34 -22.65
CA LYS A 81 -24.15 2.66 -22.05
C LYS A 81 -22.97 3.61 -21.88
N LEU A 82 -22.29 3.47 -20.76
CA LEU A 82 -21.10 4.23 -20.41
C LEU A 82 -20.05 3.30 -19.81
N ASP A 83 -18.89 3.19 -20.45
CA ASP A 83 -17.78 2.41 -19.91
C ASP A 83 -17.22 3.07 -18.66
N ALA A 84 -16.90 2.27 -17.64
CA ALA A 84 -16.41 2.72 -16.34
C ALA A 84 -15.44 1.69 -15.72
N VAL A 85 -14.78 2.08 -14.63
CA VAL A 85 -13.94 1.18 -13.84
C VAL A 85 -14.40 1.17 -12.39
N LEU A 86 -14.76 0.00 -11.91
CA LEU A 86 -15.04 -0.22 -10.51
C LEU A 86 -13.71 -0.44 -9.78
N SER A 87 -13.33 0.51 -8.93
CA SER A 87 -12.20 0.37 -8.03
C SER A 87 -12.66 -0.30 -6.74
N LEU A 88 -12.06 -1.43 -6.42
CA LEU A 88 -12.28 -2.20 -5.22
C LEU A 88 -11.04 -2.11 -4.32
N LEU A 89 -11.13 -2.65 -3.11
CA LEU A 89 -10.06 -2.54 -2.12
C LEU A 89 -8.71 -3.09 -2.62
N TYR A 90 -8.73 -4.15 -3.45
CA TYR A 90 -7.54 -4.86 -3.91
C TYR A 90 -7.46 -5.02 -5.43
N GLY A 91 -8.28 -4.30 -6.17
CA GLY A 91 -8.29 -4.47 -7.62
C GLY A 91 -9.21 -3.50 -8.31
N ARG A 92 -9.24 -3.60 -9.63
CA ARG A 92 -10.08 -2.79 -10.50
C ARG A 92 -10.75 -3.70 -11.51
N MET A 93 -12.02 -3.44 -11.78
CA MET A 93 -12.80 -4.19 -12.76
C MET A 93 -13.40 -3.23 -13.78
N ASN A 94 -13.21 -3.53 -15.06
CA ASN A 94 -13.91 -2.81 -16.11
C ASN A 94 -15.39 -3.22 -16.09
N VAL A 95 -16.27 -2.24 -15.98
CA VAL A 95 -17.72 -2.43 -16.00
C VAL A 95 -18.32 -1.42 -16.97
N SER A 96 -19.56 -1.64 -17.37
CA SER A 96 -20.29 -0.58 -18.07
C SER A 96 -21.55 -0.23 -17.30
N ILE A 97 -21.71 1.06 -17.03
CA ILE A 97 -22.94 1.60 -16.47
C ILE A 97 -23.96 1.67 -17.60
N THR A 98 -25.10 1.04 -17.40
CA THR A 98 -26.13 0.94 -18.43
C THR A 98 -27.45 1.44 -17.86
N TRP A 99 -28.22 2.15 -18.67
CA TRP A 99 -29.55 2.62 -18.28
C TRP A 99 -30.58 2.57 -19.39
N GLN A 100 -31.84 2.41 -18.99
CA GLN A 100 -33.00 2.37 -19.88
C GLN A 100 -34.23 2.98 -19.18
N SER A 101 -35.10 3.60 -19.97
CA SER A 101 -36.43 4.06 -19.54
C SER A 101 -37.50 2.97 -19.69
N LYS A 102 -38.43 2.89 -18.74
CA LYS A 102 -39.64 2.05 -18.80
C LYS A 102 -40.64 2.58 -19.83
N SER A 103 -40.76 3.89 -19.99
CA SER A 103 -41.63 4.57 -20.95
C SER A 103 -41.10 4.56 -22.38
N GLY A 104 -39.82 4.22 -22.56
CA GLY A 104 -39.13 4.25 -23.85
C GLY A 104 -38.51 5.61 -24.19
N ARG A 105 -38.55 6.60 -23.27
CA ARG A 105 -37.79 7.84 -23.39
C ARG A 105 -36.29 7.54 -23.41
N ILE A 106 -35.55 8.19 -24.30
CA ILE A 106 -34.09 8.09 -24.32
C ILE A 106 -33.54 9.25 -23.48
N TYR A 107 -33.15 8.96 -22.24
CA TYR A 107 -32.53 9.96 -21.35
C TYR A 107 -31.08 10.22 -21.71
N ASP A 108 -30.73 11.51 -21.75
CA ASP A 108 -29.34 11.96 -21.78
C ASP A 108 -28.83 12.19 -20.35
N MET A 109 -27.51 12.09 -20.15
CA MET A 109 -26.91 12.49 -18.87
C MET A 109 -27.11 13.99 -18.63
N ALA A 110 -27.25 14.80 -19.68
CA ALA A 110 -27.47 16.24 -19.59
C ALA A 110 -28.92 16.65 -19.23
N ASP A 111 -29.87 15.72 -19.26
CA ASP A 111 -31.29 16.00 -19.00
C ASP A 111 -31.49 16.44 -17.54
N GLU A 112 -32.22 17.53 -17.31
CA GLU A 112 -32.49 18.06 -15.96
C GLU A 112 -33.81 17.52 -15.37
N ASP A 113 -34.73 17.11 -16.25
CA ASP A 113 -36.06 16.60 -15.94
C ASP A 113 -36.07 15.07 -15.80
N ILE A 114 -35.18 14.57 -14.94
CA ILE A 114 -35.01 13.14 -14.71
C ILE A 114 -36.17 12.58 -13.88
N ASP A 115 -36.87 11.59 -14.43
CA ASP A 115 -37.80 10.75 -13.68
C ASP A 115 -37.08 9.45 -13.26
N CYS A 116 -36.73 9.37 -11.97
CA CYS A 116 -36.04 8.21 -11.43
C CYS A 116 -36.88 6.95 -11.36
N ASP A 117 -38.21 7.07 -11.33
CA ASP A 117 -39.09 5.92 -11.34
C ASP A 117 -39.21 5.32 -12.75
N ASP A 118 -38.96 6.13 -13.79
CA ASP A 118 -38.93 5.70 -15.18
C ASP A 118 -37.56 5.11 -15.59
N LEU A 119 -36.46 5.57 -14.99
CA LEU A 119 -35.11 5.07 -15.25
C LEU A 119 -34.78 3.79 -14.46
N ILE A 120 -34.06 2.88 -15.12
CA ILE A 120 -33.44 1.69 -14.52
C ILE A 120 -31.95 1.74 -14.85
N PHE A 121 -31.08 1.68 -13.83
CA PHE A 121 -29.63 1.57 -13.97
C PHE A 121 -29.13 0.18 -13.54
N TRP A 122 -28.10 -0.33 -14.22
CA TRP A 122 -27.38 -1.55 -13.83
C TRP A 122 -25.93 -1.54 -14.31
N PHE A 123 -25.15 -2.51 -13.84
CA PHE A 123 -23.81 -2.78 -14.38
C PHE A 123 -23.86 -3.95 -15.36
N GLU A 124 -23.26 -3.77 -16.54
CA GLU A 124 -22.80 -4.89 -17.37
C GLU A 124 -21.37 -5.27 -16.96
N ASN A 125 -21.04 -6.56 -17.12
CA ASN A 125 -19.73 -7.15 -16.78
C ASN A 125 -19.36 -7.10 -15.30
N LEU A 126 -20.34 -6.92 -14.40
CA LEU A 126 -20.11 -7.04 -12.96
C LEU A 126 -20.06 -8.51 -12.54
N GLU A 127 -18.86 -9.04 -12.36
CA GLU A 127 -18.67 -10.43 -11.95
C GLU A 127 -18.60 -10.56 -10.43
N LYS A 128 -19.64 -11.12 -9.81
CA LYS A 128 -19.73 -11.27 -8.34
C LYS A 128 -18.48 -11.88 -7.72
N GLU A 129 -18.04 -13.03 -8.22
CA GLU A 129 -16.92 -13.77 -7.62
C GLU A 129 -15.60 -13.00 -7.75
N GLU A 130 -15.41 -12.27 -8.86
CA GLU A 130 -14.26 -11.40 -9.03
C GLU A 130 -14.33 -10.17 -8.12
N CYS A 131 -15.50 -9.57 -7.94
CA CYS A 131 -15.70 -8.51 -6.95
C CYS A 131 -15.40 -8.99 -5.53
N LEU A 132 -15.93 -10.15 -5.13
CA LEU A 132 -15.68 -10.73 -3.81
C LEU A 132 -14.20 -11.04 -3.61
N ARG A 133 -13.52 -11.56 -4.64
CA ARG A 133 -12.07 -11.68 -4.65
C ARG A 133 -11.45 -10.29 -4.46
N MET A 134 -11.74 -9.27 -5.25
CA MET A 134 -11.09 -7.96 -5.08
C MET A 134 -11.50 -7.18 -3.79
N ILE A 135 -12.57 -7.54 -3.10
CA ILE A 135 -13.02 -6.93 -1.83
C ILE A 135 -12.38 -7.63 -0.63
N ASN A 136 -12.45 -8.96 -0.62
CA ASN A 136 -11.90 -9.80 0.42
C ASN A 136 -11.18 -10.97 -0.24
N PRO A 137 -10.04 -10.68 -0.87
CA PRO A 137 -9.33 -11.69 -1.62
C PRO A 137 -8.91 -12.74 -0.60
N ILE A 138 -9.08 -14.01 -0.97
CA ILE A 138 -8.45 -15.13 -0.26
C ILE A 138 -6.95 -15.01 -0.56
N ILE A 139 -6.36 -13.96 -0.03
CA ILE A 139 -4.94 -13.66 -0.15
C ILE A 139 -4.32 -14.38 1.00
N ASP A 140 -3.39 -15.24 0.64
CA ASP A 140 -2.32 -15.59 1.53
C ASP A 140 -1.52 -14.31 1.81
N TRP A 141 -1.93 -13.58 2.85
CA TRP A 141 -1.36 -12.28 3.25
C TRP A 141 0.09 -12.42 3.71
N HIS A 142 0.63 -13.63 3.69
CA HIS A 142 1.99 -14.00 4.04
C HIS A 142 2.81 -14.28 2.78
N ARG A 143 2.67 -13.44 1.75
CA ARG A 143 3.41 -13.55 0.48
C ARG A 143 3.89 -12.19 0.02
N LEU A 144 5.08 -12.16 -0.56
CA LEU A 144 5.60 -10.98 -1.24
C LEU A 144 5.01 -10.83 -2.63
N VAL A 145 4.65 -11.92 -3.30
CA VAL A 145 4.11 -11.91 -4.67
C VAL A 145 2.75 -12.59 -4.69
N TYR A 146 1.73 -11.92 -5.22
CA TYR A 146 0.42 -12.53 -5.46
C TYR A 146 0.43 -13.30 -6.76
N THR A 147 0.69 -14.60 -6.71
CA THR A 147 1.03 -15.44 -7.86
C THR A 147 0.12 -15.25 -9.08
N SER A 148 -1.20 -15.41 -8.94
CA SER A 148 -2.12 -15.28 -10.09
C SER A 148 -2.16 -13.85 -10.65
N GLY A 149 -2.32 -12.84 -9.79
CA GLY A 149 -2.35 -11.44 -10.22
C GLY A 149 -1.02 -10.98 -10.83
N PHE A 150 0.10 -11.45 -10.27
CA PHE A 150 1.44 -11.19 -10.78
C PHE A 150 1.61 -11.79 -12.18
N ILE A 151 1.29 -13.09 -12.37
CA ILE A 151 1.38 -13.77 -13.66
C ILE A 151 0.49 -13.08 -14.70
N ASP A 152 -0.78 -12.81 -14.35
CA ASP A 152 -1.74 -12.20 -15.27
C ASP A 152 -1.32 -10.80 -15.73
N VAL A 153 -0.81 -9.97 -14.80
CA VAL A 153 -0.33 -8.62 -15.13
C VAL A 153 0.91 -8.71 -16.03
N HIS A 154 1.88 -9.55 -15.70
CA HIS A 154 3.09 -9.67 -16.52
C HIS A 154 2.81 -10.23 -17.91
N LYS A 155 1.90 -11.18 -18.02
CA LYS A 155 1.45 -11.71 -19.30
C LYS A 155 0.74 -10.64 -20.14
N LYS A 156 -0.21 -9.92 -19.56
CA LYS A 156 -1.02 -8.91 -20.27
C LYS A 156 -0.21 -7.66 -20.63
N VAL A 157 0.62 -7.18 -19.72
CA VAL A 157 1.28 -5.87 -19.82
C VAL A 157 2.66 -5.99 -20.48
N TRP A 158 3.41 -7.03 -20.15
CA TRP A 158 4.80 -7.19 -20.56
C TRP A 158 5.00 -8.32 -21.59
N ALA A 159 3.96 -9.09 -21.91
CA ALA A 159 4.05 -10.29 -22.74
C ALA A 159 5.08 -11.30 -22.19
N VAL A 160 5.15 -11.39 -20.86
CA VAL A 160 6.06 -12.29 -20.14
C VAL A 160 5.25 -13.37 -19.45
N ASP A 161 5.54 -14.63 -19.77
CA ASP A 161 4.88 -15.80 -19.18
C ASP A 161 5.69 -16.30 -17.98
N PHE A 162 5.21 -16.00 -16.77
CA PHE A 162 5.71 -16.63 -15.55
C PHE A 162 4.98 -17.95 -15.31
N SER A 163 5.72 -18.98 -14.91
CA SER A 163 5.11 -20.21 -14.41
C SER A 163 4.67 -20.05 -12.95
N VAL A 164 3.64 -20.79 -12.55
CA VAL A 164 3.22 -20.85 -11.15
C VAL A 164 4.34 -21.40 -10.26
N PRO A 165 4.99 -22.53 -10.59
CA PRO A 165 6.06 -23.10 -9.76
C PRO A 165 7.23 -22.14 -9.53
N PHE A 166 7.61 -21.33 -10.53
CA PHE A 166 8.68 -20.35 -10.38
C PHE A 166 8.34 -19.29 -9.34
N VAL A 167 7.14 -18.70 -9.44
CA VAL A 167 6.70 -17.63 -8.53
C VAL A 167 6.48 -18.16 -7.11
N GLU A 168 5.96 -19.37 -6.96
CA GLU A 168 5.82 -20.01 -5.64
C GLU A 168 7.19 -20.30 -5.00
N CYS A 169 8.17 -20.77 -5.78
CA CYS A 169 9.53 -20.99 -5.30
C CYS A 169 10.17 -19.68 -4.83
N MET A 170 10.09 -18.64 -5.67
CA MET A 170 10.56 -17.30 -5.35
C MET A 170 9.94 -16.76 -4.06
N ASN A 171 8.63 -16.87 -3.89
CA ASN A 171 7.93 -16.48 -2.65
C ASN A 171 8.47 -17.23 -1.42
N SER A 172 8.61 -18.56 -1.52
CA SER A 172 9.01 -19.41 -0.40
C SER A 172 10.40 -19.09 0.15
N GLN A 173 11.30 -18.57 -0.70
CA GLN A 173 12.66 -18.20 -0.31
C GLN A 173 12.79 -16.71 0.04
N LEU A 174 12.19 -15.82 -0.75
CA LEU A 174 12.34 -14.38 -0.53
C LEU A 174 11.59 -13.85 0.69
N LEU A 175 10.45 -14.44 1.06
CA LEU A 175 9.69 -13.97 2.21
C LEU A 175 10.50 -14.08 3.51
N PRO A 176 11.04 -15.26 3.90
CA PRO A 176 11.89 -15.36 5.09
C PRO A 176 13.07 -14.38 5.06
N ILE A 177 13.76 -14.24 3.91
CA ILE A 177 14.88 -13.31 3.76
C ILE A 177 14.42 -11.85 4.01
N PHE A 178 13.26 -11.48 3.47
CA PHE A 178 12.69 -10.15 3.68
C PHE A 178 12.38 -9.92 5.15
N GLU A 179 11.66 -10.85 5.79
CA GLU A 179 11.24 -10.72 7.20
C GLU A 179 12.45 -10.72 8.14
N GLU A 180 13.48 -11.51 7.87
CA GLU A 180 14.73 -11.52 8.63
C GLU A 180 15.47 -10.19 8.50
N ARG A 181 15.68 -9.69 7.27
CA ARG A 181 16.47 -8.48 7.03
C ARG A 181 15.77 -7.20 7.44
N THR A 182 14.45 -7.15 7.32
CA THR A 182 13.67 -5.97 7.69
C THR A 182 13.16 -6.07 9.11
N GLY A 183 13.02 -7.27 9.66
CA GLY A 183 12.27 -7.50 10.89
C GLY A 183 10.78 -7.18 10.75
N ILE A 184 10.21 -7.18 9.53
CA ILE A 184 8.79 -6.87 9.30
C ILE A 184 8.07 -8.13 8.84
N THR A 185 7.13 -8.62 9.64
CA THR A 185 6.26 -9.72 9.23
C THR A 185 5.19 -9.24 8.25
N ILE A 186 5.10 -9.92 7.09
CA ILE A 186 4.12 -9.60 6.05
C ILE A 186 2.75 -10.15 6.47
N ASN A 187 1.77 -9.24 6.57
CA ASN A 187 0.42 -9.55 6.98
C ASN A 187 -0.58 -8.52 6.42
N LYS A 188 -1.84 -8.60 6.87
CA LYS A 188 -2.91 -7.69 6.43
C LYS A 188 -2.61 -6.21 6.70
N SER A 189 -1.85 -5.89 7.74
CA SER A 189 -1.51 -4.53 8.17
C SER A 189 -0.20 -4.03 7.56
N ASN A 190 0.81 -4.90 7.43
CA ASN A 190 2.13 -4.58 6.90
C ASN A 190 2.30 -5.17 5.50
N ARG A 191 1.68 -4.52 4.52
CA ARG A 191 1.63 -5.02 3.15
C ARG A 191 2.83 -4.58 2.36
N VAL A 192 3.54 -5.55 1.81
CA VAL A 192 4.63 -5.34 0.86
C VAL A 192 4.42 -6.33 -0.27
N VAL A 193 4.26 -5.80 -1.49
CA VAL A 193 3.99 -6.61 -2.67
C VAL A 193 5.04 -6.33 -3.73
N LEU A 194 5.71 -7.36 -4.22
CA LEU A 194 6.54 -7.31 -5.41
C LEU A 194 5.65 -7.42 -6.65
N GLY A 195 5.77 -6.45 -7.54
CA GLY A 195 5.07 -6.45 -8.83
C GLY A 195 5.82 -5.65 -9.88
N SER A 196 5.34 -5.66 -11.12
CA SER A 196 5.81 -4.71 -12.13
C SER A 196 5.03 -3.41 -12.05
N MET A 197 5.65 -2.29 -12.43
CA MET A 197 4.89 -1.13 -12.88
C MET A 197 4.01 -1.51 -14.09
N PRO A 198 2.92 -0.79 -14.34
CA PRO A 198 2.28 -0.84 -15.64
C PRO A 198 3.29 -0.44 -16.73
N LYS A 199 3.12 -0.97 -17.94
CA LYS A 199 3.85 -0.49 -19.11
C LYS A 199 3.32 0.89 -19.43
N ILE A 200 4.05 1.91 -19.03
CA ILE A 200 3.76 3.29 -19.35
C ILE A 200 4.46 3.58 -20.68
N ASP A 201 3.70 3.97 -21.69
CA ASP A 201 4.29 4.48 -22.94
C ASP A 201 5.15 5.70 -22.63
N PRO A 202 6.21 5.98 -23.41
CA PRO A 202 7.03 7.16 -23.18
C PRO A 202 6.16 8.41 -23.03
N ILE A 203 6.35 9.11 -21.91
CA ILE A 203 5.61 10.32 -21.62
C ILE A 203 6.05 11.37 -22.63
N THR A 204 5.10 11.81 -23.44
CA THR A 204 5.28 12.85 -24.46
C THR A 204 5.11 14.23 -23.84
N PRO A 205 5.71 15.29 -24.42
CA PRO A 205 5.47 16.67 -24.00
C PRO A 205 3.96 17.03 -23.97
N GLU A 206 3.19 16.49 -24.90
CA GLU A 206 1.73 16.67 -24.98
C GLU A 206 1.01 16.05 -23.76
N MET A 207 1.44 14.86 -23.33
CA MET A 207 0.90 14.21 -22.12
C MET A 207 1.22 15.00 -20.85
N ILE A 208 2.42 15.57 -20.74
CA ILE A 208 2.81 16.44 -19.62
C ILE A 208 1.93 17.70 -19.61
N ALA A 209 1.77 18.35 -20.77
CA ALA A 209 0.95 19.55 -20.88
C ALA A 209 -0.52 19.30 -20.54
N GLU A 210 -1.09 18.17 -20.97
CA GLU A 210 -2.47 17.80 -20.63
C GLU A 210 -2.61 17.44 -19.14
N SER A 211 -1.61 16.77 -18.55
CA SER A 211 -1.57 16.48 -17.11
C SER A 211 -1.55 17.76 -16.27
N ASP A 212 -0.67 18.72 -16.59
CA ASP A 212 -0.59 20.02 -15.93
C ASP A 212 -1.93 20.78 -16.02
N LYS A 213 -2.55 20.77 -17.20
CA LYS A 213 -3.87 21.39 -17.44
C LYS A 213 -4.96 20.73 -16.59
N ILE A 214 -4.99 19.41 -16.51
CA ILE A 214 -5.93 18.65 -15.68
C ILE A 214 -5.76 19.01 -14.20
N VAL A 215 -4.55 18.98 -13.66
CA VAL A 215 -4.27 19.26 -12.23
C VAL A 215 -4.66 20.69 -11.86
N ARG A 216 -4.35 21.67 -12.73
CA ARG A 216 -4.78 23.07 -12.54
C ARG A 216 -6.30 23.22 -12.55
N LEU A 217 -6.99 22.49 -13.43
CA LEU A 217 -8.44 22.54 -13.53
C LEU A 217 -9.12 21.84 -12.34
N GLN A 218 -8.56 20.73 -11.85
CA GLN A 218 -8.95 20.09 -10.59
C GLN A 218 -8.85 21.06 -9.40
N ARG A 219 -7.79 21.88 -9.32
CA ARG A 219 -7.68 22.92 -8.29
C ARG A 219 -8.81 23.94 -8.39
N SER A 220 -9.15 24.38 -9.61
CA SER A 220 -10.20 25.38 -9.82
C SER A 220 -11.61 24.90 -9.39
N ILE A 221 -11.84 23.58 -9.38
CA ILE A 221 -13.09 22.97 -8.90
C ILE A 221 -13.01 22.54 -7.42
N GLY A 222 -11.95 22.95 -6.71
CA GLY A 222 -11.84 22.76 -5.26
C GLY A 222 -11.36 21.38 -4.82
N LEU A 223 -10.62 20.64 -5.65
CA LEU A 223 -10.01 19.36 -5.26
C LEU A 223 -8.67 19.49 -4.51
N PHE A 224 -8.04 20.67 -4.56
CA PHE A 224 -6.83 20.99 -3.80
C PHE A 224 -6.99 22.25 -2.92
N PRO A 225 -8.05 22.33 -2.09
CA PRO A 225 -8.37 23.55 -1.35
C PRO A 225 -7.31 23.93 -0.29
N GLN A 226 -6.43 23.00 0.07
CA GLN A 226 -5.42 23.15 1.11
C GLN A 226 -4.06 23.69 0.63
N LEU A 227 -3.84 23.83 -0.69
CA LEU A 227 -2.57 24.28 -1.24
C LEU A 227 -2.67 25.76 -1.66
N ASP A 228 -1.79 26.60 -1.11
CA ASP A 228 -1.55 27.94 -1.64
C ASP A 228 -0.87 27.88 -3.02
N ASP A 229 -0.73 29.02 -3.69
CA ASP A 229 -0.21 29.07 -5.05
C ASP A 229 1.21 28.51 -5.16
N GLU A 230 2.09 28.85 -4.21
CA GLU A 230 3.48 28.39 -4.23
C GLU A 230 3.57 26.88 -3.98
N ALA A 231 2.87 26.37 -2.96
CA ALA A 231 2.82 24.95 -2.65
C ALA A 231 2.17 24.14 -3.77
N PHE A 232 1.23 24.73 -4.51
CA PHE A 232 0.60 24.07 -5.65
C PHE A 232 1.50 23.98 -6.88
N GLU A 233 2.26 25.04 -7.19
CA GLU A 233 3.26 25.00 -8.27
C GLU A 233 4.38 24.00 -7.95
N ASP A 234 4.86 23.99 -6.70
CA ASP A 234 5.84 23.00 -6.22
C ASP A 234 5.28 21.57 -6.30
N PHE A 235 4.00 21.38 -5.95
CA PHE A 235 3.31 20.10 -6.11
C PHE A 235 3.26 19.66 -7.59
N ILE A 236 2.88 20.53 -8.51
CA ILE A 236 2.86 20.21 -9.96
C ILE A 236 4.27 19.80 -10.41
N GLU A 237 5.28 20.60 -10.10
CA GLU A 237 6.65 20.32 -10.55
C GLU A 237 7.17 18.98 -10.00
N LYS A 238 6.91 18.68 -8.72
CA LYS A 238 7.31 17.42 -8.08
C LYS A 238 6.52 16.20 -8.54
N THR A 239 5.32 16.40 -9.08
CA THR A 239 4.44 15.31 -9.56
C THR A 239 4.45 15.15 -11.06
N LYS A 240 5.22 15.97 -11.79
CA LYS A 240 5.39 15.83 -13.23
C LYS A 240 5.87 14.42 -13.57
N PRO A 241 5.16 13.69 -14.44
CA PRO A 241 5.56 12.37 -14.83
C PRO A 241 6.90 12.46 -15.59
N THR A 242 7.90 11.70 -15.16
CA THR A 242 9.22 11.64 -15.79
C THR A 242 9.37 10.35 -16.59
N ASN A 243 10.19 10.34 -17.64
CA ASN A 243 10.51 9.12 -18.38
C ASN A 243 11.47 8.18 -17.62
N ASP A 244 11.79 8.49 -16.37
CA ASP A 244 12.75 7.74 -15.55
C ASP A 244 12.11 6.51 -14.89
N TYR A 245 10.94 6.05 -15.35
CA TYR A 245 10.37 4.80 -14.87
C TYR A 245 11.29 3.64 -15.26
N PRO A 246 11.83 2.88 -14.28
CA PRO A 246 12.55 1.65 -14.59
C PRO A 246 11.67 0.73 -15.45
N LYS A 247 12.18 0.40 -16.63
CA LYS A 247 11.55 -0.61 -17.48
C LYS A 247 11.63 -1.96 -16.77
N PHE A 248 10.63 -2.82 -16.97
CA PHE A 248 10.77 -4.23 -16.62
C PHE A 248 12.04 -4.77 -17.27
N GLN A 249 12.98 -5.23 -16.46
CA GLN A 249 14.24 -5.80 -16.92
C GLN A 249 14.31 -7.24 -16.43
N TYR A 250 14.42 -8.15 -17.39
CA TYR A 250 14.71 -9.55 -17.12
C TYR A 250 15.96 -9.92 -17.92
N GLN A 251 16.96 -10.43 -17.21
CA GLN A 251 18.18 -10.94 -17.81
C GLN A 251 18.39 -12.39 -17.37
N LYS A 252 18.31 -13.31 -18.34
CA LYS A 252 18.63 -14.72 -18.15
C LYS A 252 20.14 -14.94 -18.22
N GLY A 253 20.69 -15.68 -17.28
CA GLY A 253 22.11 -16.02 -17.22
C GLY A 253 22.45 -16.96 -16.06
N THR A 254 23.74 -17.27 -15.88
CA THR A 254 24.22 -18.08 -14.76
C THR A 254 23.75 -17.52 -13.42
N VAL A 255 23.78 -16.19 -13.29
CA VAL A 255 22.96 -15.45 -12.34
C VAL A 255 21.93 -14.71 -13.17
N SER A 256 20.67 -15.08 -13.00
CA SER A 256 19.55 -14.39 -13.65
C SER A 256 19.07 -13.26 -12.74
N THR A 257 18.50 -12.22 -13.34
CA THR A 257 18.04 -11.02 -12.62
C THR A 257 16.70 -10.59 -13.18
N ILE A 258 15.80 -10.19 -12.28
CA ILE A 258 14.55 -9.53 -12.61
C ILE A 258 14.36 -8.30 -11.74
N SER A 259 13.97 -7.22 -12.40
CA SER A 259 13.69 -5.93 -11.80
C SER A 259 12.20 -5.79 -11.50
N LEU A 260 11.85 -5.72 -10.21
CA LEU A 260 10.49 -5.57 -9.71
C LEU A 260 10.34 -4.30 -8.87
N TYR A 261 9.12 -3.97 -8.47
CA TYR A 261 8.80 -2.86 -7.59
C TYR A 261 8.19 -3.37 -6.31
N PHE A 262 8.63 -2.80 -5.19
CA PHE A 262 7.91 -2.92 -3.94
C PHE A 262 6.74 -1.94 -3.90
N TRP A 263 5.53 -2.47 -3.79
CA TRP A 263 4.32 -1.74 -3.47
C TRP A 263 4.06 -1.89 -1.97
N ILE A 264 4.30 -0.80 -1.23
CA ILE A 264 4.30 -0.80 0.23
C ILE A 264 3.09 -0.04 0.77
N ALA A 265 2.15 -0.77 1.37
CA ALA A 265 0.89 -0.26 1.93
C ALA A 265 0.09 0.64 0.96
N GLN A 266 -0.69 1.59 1.49
CA GLN A 266 -1.47 2.57 0.70
C GLN A 266 -0.62 3.74 0.20
N ASN A 267 0.68 3.76 0.51
CA ASN A 267 1.55 4.82 0.05
C ASN A 267 2.04 4.47 -1.36
N ILE A 268 1.91 5.41 -2.28
CA ILE A 268 2.33 5.28 -3.70
C ILE A 268 3.87 5.36 -3.79
N PHE A 269 4.59 4.82 -2.80
CA PHE A 269 6.04 4.68 -2.85
C PHE A 269 6.34 3.31 -3.44
N ALA A 270 6.52 3.30 -4.75
CA ALA A 270 7.12 2.19 -5.46
C ALA A 270 8.62 2.48 -5.61
N TYR A 271 9.47 1.60 -5.12
CA TYR A 271 10.89 1.65 -5.43
C TYR A 271 11.35 0.32 -6.01
N HIS A 272 12.41 0.43 -6.81
CA HIS A 272 12.96 -0.66 -7.58
C HIS A 272 13.71 -1.66 -6.70
N GLN A 273 13.45 -2.93 -6.91
CA GLN A 273 14.16 -4.03 -6.27
C GLN A 273 14.53 -5.08 -7.30
N ASP A 274 15.83 -5.32 -7.43
CA ASP A 274 16.33 -6.43 -8.22
C ASP A 274 16.28 -7.72 -7.39
N ILE A 275 15.65 -8.73 -7.98
CA ILE A 275 15.67 -10.11 -7.49
C ILE A 275 16.62 -10.88 -8.38
N LYS A 276 17.53 -11.63 -7.76
CA LYS A 276 18.48 -12.48 -8.46
C LYS A 276 18.25 -13.93 -8.10
N TRP A 277 18.59 -14.82 -9.03
CA TRP A 277 18.62 -16.24 -8.77
C TRP A 277 19.71 -16.96 -9.53
N GLN A 278 20.14 -18.09 -8.99
CA GLN A 278 21.08 -19.01 -9.63
C GLN A 278 20.78 -20.46 -9.21
N SER A 279 21.31 -21.41 -9.97
CA SER A 279 21.22 -22.85 -9.67
C SER A 279 22.52 -23.35 -9.07
N LYS A 280 22.43 -24.30 -8.13
CA LYS A 280 23.56 -25.04 -7.58
C LYS A 280 24.15 -26.04 -8.58
N SER A 281 23.30 -26.65 -9.42
CA SER A 281 23.70 -27.59 -10.47
C SER A 281 24.27 -26.92 -11.73
N GLY A 282 24.12 -25.60 -11.84
CA GLY A 282 24.50 -24.83 -13.02
C GLY A 282 23.41 -24.77 -14.10
N ARG A 283 22.21 -25.30 -13.83
CA ARG A 283 21.04 -25.11 -14.69
C ARG A 283 20.66 -23.62 -14.75
N ILE A 284 20.35 -23.11 -15.95
CA ILE A 284 19.86 -21.74 -16.10
C ILE A 284 18.33 -21.77 -16.16
N TYR A 285 17.68 -21.59 -15.02
CA TYR A 285 16.22 -21.54 -14.91
C TYR A 285 15.62 -20.33 -15.65
N ASP A 286 14.58 -20.58 -16.42
CA ASP A 286 13.71 -19.54 -16.98
C ASP A 286 12.56 -19.19 -16.02
N ILE A 287 12.02 -17.98 -16.13
CA ILE A 287 10.82 -17.56 -15.40
C ILE A 287 9.56 -18.33 -15.85
N ALA A 288 9.60 -18.92 -17.06
CA ALA A 288 8.55 -19.77 -17.62
C ALA A 288 8.70 -21.27 -17.32
N ASP A 289 9.77 -21.70 -16.63
CA ASP A 289 10.02 -23.12 -16.36
C ASP A 289 8.97 -23.69 -15.38
N GLU A 290 8.33 -24.81 -15.72
CA GLU A 290 7.33 -25.47 -14.86
C GLU A 290 7.94 -26.53 -13.93
N ASP A 291 9.16 -26.99 -14.21
CA ASP A 291 9.86 -28.06 -13.49
C ASP A 291 10.94 -27.49 -12.54
N ILE A 292 10.50 -26.64 -11.62
CA ILE A 292 11.38 -25.96 -10.67
C ILE A 292 11.79 -26.90 -9.52
N ASP A 293 13.08 -27.17 -9.38
CA ASP A 293 13.64 -27.83 -8.18
C ASP A 293 14.00 -26.78 -7.12
N TYR A 294 13.18 -26.71 -6.08
CA TYR A 294 13.29 -25.75 -4.97
C TYR A 294 14.60 -25.90 -4.18
N ASN A 295 15.28 -27.04 -4.27
CA ASN A 295 16.54 -27.27 -3.57
C ASN A 295 17.75 -26.84 -4.41
N ASP A 296 17.57 -26.75 -5.73
CA ASP A 296 18.63 -26.40 -6.68
C ASP A 296 18.69 -24.89 -6.96
N ILE A 297 17.53 -24.23 -7.09
CA ILE A 297 17.44 -22.78 -7.30
C ILE A 297 17.54 -22.01 -5.98
N GLU A 298 18.25 -20.88 -6.00
CA GLU A 298 18.40 -19.97 -4.86
C GLU A 298 18.05 -18.54 -5.29
N PHE A 299 17.15 -17.88 -4.56
CA PHE A 299 16.71 -16.50 -4.78
C PHE A 299 17.22 -15.55 -3.69
N TRP A 300 17.53 -14.30 -4.05
CA TRP A 300 17.87 -13.24 -3.09
C TRP A 300 17.54 -11.84 -3.62
N PHE A 301 17.51 -10.86 -2.70
CA PHE A 301 17.43 -9.45 -3.02
C PHE A 301 18.81 -8.86 -3.29
N ASP A 302 19.00 -8.19 -4.42
CA ASP A 302 20.18 -7.36 -4.64
C ASP A 302 20.01 -6.03 -3.89
N ASN A 303 20.77 -5.83 -2.82
CA ASN A 303 20.79 -4.60 -2.01
C ASN A 303 19.40 -4.14 -1.49
N LEU A 304 18.63 -5.03 -0.84
CA LEU A 304 17.38 -4.63 -0.16
C LEU A 304 17.59 -3.41 0.76
N ASP A 305 16.90 -2.32 0.43
CA ASP A 305 16.99 -1.04 1.12
C ASP A 305 15.98 -1.00 2.28
N VAL A 306 16.42 -1.52 3.43
CA VAL A 306 15.58 -1.64 4.64
C VAL A 306 15.07 -0.27 5.09
N GLU A 307 15.89 0.77 5.01
CA GLU A 307 15.50 2.13 5.39
C GLU A 307 14.32 2.63 4.53
N LYS A 308 14.39 2.45 3.20
CA LYS A 308 13.27 2.81 2.31
C LYS A 308 12.00 2.01 2.61
N VAL A 309 12.10 0.72 2.94
CA VAL A 309 10.91 -0.07 3.36
C VAL A 309 10.26 0.57 4.59
N TYR A 310 11.06 0.90 5.60
CA TYR A 310 10.58 1.53 6.83
C TYR A 310 9.99 2.92 6.58
N GLN A 311 10.65 3.76 5.80
CA GLN A 311 10.13 5.07 5.41
C GLN A 311 8.80 4.96 4.65
N ALA A 312 8.65 3.95 3.79
CA ALA A 312 7.42 3.74 3.03
C ALA A 312 6.26 3.22 3.92
N LEU A 313 6.52 2.30 4.85
CA LEU A 313 5.51 1.80 5.80
C LEU A 313 5.14 2.85 6.86
N TYR A 314 6.11 3.66 7.27
CA TYR A 314 5.99 4.59 8.39
C TYR A 314 6.47 6.01 8.02
N PRO A 315 5.87 6.67 7.02
CA PRO A 315 6.37 7.93 6.43
C PRO A 315 6.36 9.14 7.38
N LYS A 316 5.72 9.00 8.54
CA LYS A 316 5.65 10.04 9.59
C LYS A 316 6.62 9.79 10.74
N ILE A 317 7.46 8.78 10.61
CA ILE A 317 8.47 8.44 11.59
C ILE A 317 9.82 8.80 10.99
N ASP A 318 10.43 9.86 11.51
CA ASP A 318 11.84 10.14 11.23
C ASP A 318 12.66 8.90 11.61
N THR A 319 13.41 8.36 10.65
CA THR A 319 14.31 7.23 10.86
C THR A 319 15.74 7.64 10.49
N PRO A 320 16.74 7.29 11.32
CA PRO A 320 16.60 6.89 12.71
C PRO A 320 15.93 8.02 13.54
N PHE A 321 15.02 7.67 14.46
CA PHE A 321 14.32 8.70 15.25
C PHE A 321 15.30 9.32 16.26
N LYS A 322 15.44 10.64 16.22
CA LYS A 322 16.29 11.37 17.18
C LYS A 322 15.51 11.65 18.45
N LEU A 323 16.00 11.15 19.58
CA LEU A 323 15.57 11.58 20.91
C LEU A 323 16.49 12.70 21.38
N LYS A 324 15.93 13.83 21.80
CA LYS A 324 16.70 14.95 22.35
C LYS A 324 16.96 14.73 23.84
N ASN A 325 18.11 15.21 24.32
CA ASN A 325 18.47 15.26 25.74
C ASN A 325 18.56 13.88 26.42
N LEU A 326 19.24 12.93 25.76
CA LEU A 326 19.64 11.68 26.40
C LEU A 326 20.95 11.89 27.20
N SER A 327 21.12 11.11 28.26
CA SER A 327 22.34 11.09 29.10
C SER A 327 23.48 10.27 28.50
N TYR A 328 23.24 9.62 27.36
CA TYR A 328 24.15 8.73 26.63
C TYR A 328 24.08 9.00 25.12
N GLU A 329 25.07 8.50 24.37
CA GLU A 329 25.03 8.50 22.90
C GLU A 329 24.13 7.34 22.40
N LEU A 330 23.07 7.67 21.64
CA LEU A 330 22.18 6.67 21.04
C LEU A 330 22.53 6.43 19.57
N LYS A 331 22.83 5.19 19.21
CA LYS A 331 23.00 4.72 17.82
C LYS A 331 21.95 3.68 17.50
N VAL A 332 21.20 3.91 16.43
CA VAL A 332 20.16 2.99 15.95
C VAL A 332 20.50 2.61 14.52
N TYR A 333 20.93 1.36 14.32
CA TYR A 333 21.33 0.85 13.01
C TYR A 333 20.18 0.13 12.30
N GLN A 334 19.36 -0.61 13.05
CA GLN A 334 18.21 -1.33 12.52
C GLN A 334 17.05 -1.21 13.52
N MET A 335 15.83 -1.23 12.99
CA MET A 335 14.63 -1.48 13.77
C MET A 335 14.05 -2.76 13.20
N SER A 336 13.75 -3.72 14.04
CA SER A 336 13.21 -5.03 13.68
C SER A 336 12.21 -5.47 14.75
N LEU A 337 11.39 -6.47 14.47
CA LEU A 337 10.52 -7.09 15.49
C LEU A 337 11.32 -7.71 16.64
N ASP A 338 12.57 -8.10 16.37
CA ASP A 338 13.54 -8.53 17.38
C ASP A 338 14.67 -7.50 17.42
N ALA A 339 14.82 -6.74 18.51
CA ALA A 339 15.91 -5.77 18.68
C ALA A 339 16.97 -6.31 19.62
N ILE A 340 18.23 -6.04 19.28
CA ILE A 340 19.35 -6.24 20.20
C ILE A 340 19.84 -4.86 20.63
N ILE A 341 19.76 -4.59 21.93
CA ILE A 341 20.21 -3.33 22.52
C ILE A 341 21.44 -3.61 23.36
N HIS A 342 22.58 -3.06 22.93
CA HIS A 342 23.83 -3.06 23.67
C HIS A 342 23.94 -1.76 24.45
N MET A 343 24.06 -1.85 25.78
CA MET A 343 24.15 -0.67 26.65
C MET A 343 25.48 -0.68 27.39
N HIS A 344 26.37 0.24 27.04
CA HIS A 344 27.69 0.38 27.66
C HIS A 344 27.57 1.14 28.97
N LEU A 345 27.88 0.47 30.08
CA LEU A 345 27.84 1.07 31.41
C LEU A 345 29.01 2.02 31.65
N LYS A 346 28.75 3.10 32.38
CA LYS A 346 29.79 3.93 32.97
C LYS A 346 30.63 3.11 33.94
N THR A 347 31.92 3.43 34.03
CA THR A 347 32.87 2.68 34.87
C THR A 347 32.45 2.62 36.34
N ASP A 348 31.87 3.68 36.88
CA ASP A 348 31.38 3.76 38.25
C ASP A 348 30.02 3.06 38.48
N CYS A 349 29.34 2.67 37.41
CA CYS A 349 28.06 1.97 37.43
C CYS A 349 28.19 0.44 37.24
N LEU A 350 29.39 -0.07 36.92
CA LEU A 350 29.61 -1.49 36.63
C LEU A 350 29.18 -2.43 37.77
N ALA A 351 29.36 -2.01 39.02
CA ALA A 351 29.01 -2.83 40.19
C ALA A 351 27.50 -3.03 40.37
N ASP A 352 26.67 -2.16 39.77
CA ASP A 352 25.22 -2.15 39.90
C ASP A 352 24.51 -2.72 38.65
N ALA A 353 25.25 -3.35 37.72
CA ALA A 353 24.72 -3.85 36.45
C ALA A 353 23.46 -4.74 36.60
N GLU A 354 23.46 -5.65 37.58
CA GLU A 354 22.30 -6.52 37.87
C GLU A 354 21.07 -5.73 38.35
N ASN A 355 21.28 -4.66 39.12
CA ASN A 355 20.18 -3.80 39.58
C ASN A 355 19.55 -3.06 38.39
N TYR A 356 20.35 -2.58 37.44
CA TYR A 356 19.83 -1.92 36.25
C TYR A 356 19.03 -2.88 35.35
N ILE A 357 19.44 -4.15 35.25
CA ILE A 357 18.62 -5.18 34.58
C ILE A 357 17.24 -5.29 35.25
N ILE A 358 17.21 -5.40 36.57
CA ILE A 358 15.95 -5.50 37.33
C ILE A 358 15.06 -4.27 37.09
N GLU A 359 15.64 -3.08 37.06
CA GLU A 359 14.90 -1.84 36.79
C GLU A 359 14.33 -1.80 35.36
N ILE A 360 15.09 -2.22 34.36
CA ILE A 360 14.64 -2.30 32.96
C ILE A 360 13.55 -3.36 32.80
N ASP A 361 13.71 -4.53 33.43
CA ASP A 361 12.72 -5.61 33.40
C ASP A 361 11.39 -5.17 34.03
N ASN A 362 11.45 -4.50 35.18
CA ASN A 362 10.26 -3.93 35.83
C ASN A 362 9.57 -2.89 34.95
N PHE A 363 10.34 -2.04 34.26
CA PHE A 363 9.79 -1.08 33.30
C PHE A 363 9.05 -1.77 32.15
N ILE A 364 9.63 -2.83 31.56
CA ILE A 364 8.99 -3.61 30.49
C ILE A 364 7.70 -4.27 31.01
N GLN A 365 7.75 -4.88 32.20
CA GLN A 365 6.59 -5.51 32.82
C GLN A 365 5.46 -4.50 33.09
N GLU A 366 5.77 -3.31 33.60
CA GLU A 366 4.78 -2.26 33.81
C GLU A 366 4.09 -1.82 32.52
N ILE A 367 4.84 -1.71 31.41
CA ILE A 367 4.26 -1.41 30.11
C ILE A 367 3.31 -2.53 29.71
N ASN A 368 3.72 -3.80 29.82
CA ASN A 368 2.90 -4.95 29.49
C ASN A 368 1.58 -4.96 30.28
N GLU A 369 1.63 -4.78 31.61
CA GLU A 369 0.43 -4.73 32.45
C GLU A 369 -0.53 -3.60 32.09
N LYS A 370 0.00 -2.41 31.77
CA LYS A 370 -0.82 -1.25 31.34
C LYS A 370 -1.47 -1.50 29.97
N THR A 371 -0.83 -2.32 29.15
CA THR A 371 -1.24 -2.61 27.78
C THR A 371 -2.36 -3.66 27.77
N GLU A 372 -2.19 -4.75 28.53
CA GLU A 372 -3.21 -5.79 28.73
C GLU A 372 -4.53 -5.24 29.31
N LYS A 373 -4.44 -4.24 30.21
CA LYS A 373 -5.63 -3.63 30.85
C LYS A 373 -6.45 -2.73 29.94
N LYS A 374 -5.88 -2.20 28.86
CA LYS A 374 -6.53 -1.18 28.01
C LYS A 374 -7.25 -1.75 26.79
N ASP A 375 -6.67 -2.75 26.13
CA ASP A 375 -7.25 -3.51 25.01
C ASP A 375 -6.21 -4.55 24.53
N PRO A 376 -6.51 -5.85 24.39
CA PRO A 376 -5.56 -6.87 23.91
C PRO A 376 -4.96 -6.59 22.52
N LYS A 377 -5.53 -5.65 21.75
CA LYS A 377 -4.99 -5.24 20.45
C LYS A 377 -3.69 -4.43 20.52
N TYR A 378 -3.31 -3.94 21.70
CA TYR A 378 -2.00 -3.31 21.86
C TYR A 378 -0.98 -4.42 22.18
N ALA A 379 0.09 -4.49 21.39
CA ALA A 379 1.08 -5.55 21.52
C ALA A 379 1.71 -5.57 22.92
N VAL A 380 2.04 -6.76 23.40
CA VAL A 380 2.82 -6.98 24.63
C VAL A 380 4.25 -7.26 24.19
N ILE A 381 5.24 -6.77 24.94
CA ILE A 381 6.65 -7.13 24.70
C ILE A 381 6.83 -8.55 25.23
N HIS A 382 7.13 -9.50 24.35
CA HIS A 382 7.30 -10.91 24.72
C HIS A 382 8.77 -11.32 24.62
N GLY A 383 9.20 -12.27 25.46
CA GLY A 383 10.50 -12.93 25.32
C GLY A 383 11.69 -11.97 25.29
N TRP A 384 11.93 -11.26 26.40
CA TRP A 384 13.18 -10.53 26.57
C TRP A 384 14.19 -11.33 27.38
N GLU A 385 15.44 -11.22 27.00
CA GLU A 385 16.59 -11.83 27.68
C GLU A 385 17.67 -10.77 27.85
N SER A 386 18.35 -10.81 28.98
CA SER A 386 19.46 -9.91 29.29
C SER A 386 20.72 -10.70 29.67
N LYS A 387 21.88 -10.14 29.33
CA LYS A 387 23.17 -10.65 29.79
C LYS A 387 24.12 -9.48 30.09
N ILE A 388 25.07 -9.74 30.98
CA ILE A 388 26.15 -8.79 31.30
C ILE A 388 27.45 -9.38 30.77
N GLU A 389 28.15 -8.62 29.94
CA GLU A 389 29.42 -9.05 29.35
C GLU A 389 30.33 -7.83 29.14
N ASP A 390 31.56 -7.88 29.64
CA ASP A 390 32.61 -6.86 29.39
C ASP A 390 32.18 -5.39 29.59
N GLY A 391 31.35 -5.12 30.60
CA GLY A 391 30.86 -3.77 30.91
C GLY A 391 29.64 -3.33 30.09
N PHE A 392 29.04 -4.25 29.33
CA PHE A 392 27.79 -4.06 28.63
C PHE A 392 26.66 -4.79 29.33
N ILE A 393 25.47 -4.20 29.25
CA ILE A 393 24.20 -4.90 29.43
C ILE A 393 23.60 -5.07 28.03
N ASP A 394 23.49 -6.31 27.58
CA ASP A 394 22.87 -6.65 26.31
C ASP A 394 21.44 -7.12 26.56
N TYR A 395 20.49 -6.56 25.82
CA TYR A 395 19.10 -6.97 25.80
C TYR A 395 18.71 -7.48 24.43
N SER A 396 18.13 -8.66 24.37
CA SER A 396 17.38 -9.15 23.21
C SER A 396 15.90 -9.00 23.49
N LEU A 397 15.17 -8.28 22.64
CA LEU A 397 13.77 -7.89 22.86
C LEU A 397 12.90 -8.26 21.65
N LYS A 398 11.79 -8.98 21.84
CA LYS A 398 10.76 -9.08 20.80
C LYS A 398 9.74 -7.96 20.96
N ILE A 399 9.96 -6.88 20.22
CA ILE A 399 9.23 -5.62 20.35
C ILE A 399 7.82 -5.69 19.75
N GLY A 400 7.56 -6.60 18.81
CA GLY A 400 6.23 -6.77 18.23
C GLY A 400 5.67 -5.49 17.58
N ASP A 401 4.34 -5.38 17.52
CA ASP A 401 3.66 -4.19 16.97
C ASP A 401 3.78 -2.92 17.86
N ASN A 402 4.39 -3.02 19.04
CA ASN A 402 4.68 -1.86 19.90
C ASN A 402 5.77 -0.97 19.30
N GLY A 403 6.71 -1.60 18.57
CA GLY A 403 7.79 -0.97 17.79
C GLY A 403 8.38 0.30 18.40
N ILE A 404 8.40 1.37 17.61
CA ILE A 404 9.03 2.65 17.94
C ILE A 404 8.40 3.34 19.16
N ALA A 405 7.10 3.16 19.41
CA ALA A 405 6.44 3.81 20.53
C ALA A 405 6.93 3.27 21.87
N PHE A 406 7.22 1.97 21.94
CA PHE A 406 7.89 1.37 23.08
C PHE A 406 9.34 1.82 23.18
N LEU A 407 10.10 1.72 22.09
CA LEU A 407 11.54 2.08 22.09
C LEU A 407 11.78 3.52 22.56
N LYS A 408 10.94 4.47 22.13
CA LYS A 408 11.04 5.86 22.61
C LYS A 408 10.88 5.99 24.13
N LYS A 409 10.02 5.17 24.74
CA LYS A 409 9.83 5.16 26.20
C LYS A 409 10.98 4.44 26.89
N LEU A 410 11.42 3.31 26.35
CA LEU A 410 12.55 2.54 26.88
C LEU A 410 13.82 3.39 26.89
N PHE A 411 14.19 3.98 25.75
CA PHE A 411 15.38 4.83 25.68
C PHE A 411 15.31 6.05 26.59
N LYS A 412 14.11 6.61 26.79
CA LYS A 412 13.94 7.70 27.76
C LYS A 412 14.13 7.21 29.20
N PHE A 413 13.55 6.06 29.56
CA PHE A 413 13.73 5.43 30.87
C PHE A 413 15.20 5.10 31.15
N VAL A 414 15.88 4.44 30.20
CA VAL A 414 17.32 4.15 30.26
C VAL A 414 18.14 5.44 30.45
N SER A 415 17.70 6.55 29.83
CA SER A 415 18.39 7.84 30.00
C SER A 415 18.22 8.41 31.40
N ASP A 416 17.09 8.14 32.05
CA ASP A 416 16.81 8.63 33.40
C ASP A 416 17.63 7.85 34.46
N LEU A 417 18.05 6.61 34.16
CA LEU A 417 19.02 5.85 34.98
C LEU A 417 20.41 6.51 35.00
N ASN A 418 20.78 7.21 33.92
CA ASN A 418 22.02 7.98 33.79
C ASN A 418 23.31 7.16 34.07
N CYS A 419 23.27 5.84 33.87
CA CYS A 419 24.38 4.93 34.14
C CYS A 419 25.09 4.42 32.87
N PHE A 420 24.70 4.91 31.69
CA PHE A 420 25.24 4.47 30.41
C PHE A 420 26.00 5.59 29.69
N ASP A 421 27.09 5.24 29.01
CA ASP A 421 27.82 6.16 28.12
C ASP A 421 27.29 6.08 26.69
N GLU A 422 26.94 4.86 26.24
CA GLU A 422 26.48 4.58 24.89
C GLU A 422 25.38 3.52 24.91
N VAL A 423 24.39 3.68 24.05
CA VAL A 423 23.37 2.66 23.76
C VAL A 423 23.29 2.45 22.26
N VAL A 424 23.51 1.22 21.82
CA VAL A 424 23.49 0.80 20.42
C VAL A 424 22.36 -0.19 20.21
N MET A 425 21.46 0.11 19.27
CA MET A 425 20.42 -0.83 18.83
C MET A 425 20.74 -1.35 17.44
N ASN A 426 20.84 -2.68 17.36
CA ASN A 426 21.04 -3.47 16.15
C ASN A 426 19.82 -4.33 15.85
#